data_AF-A0A921MQA9-F1
#
_entry.id   AF-A0A921MQA9-F1
#
_cell.length_a   1.000
_cell.length_b   1.000
_cell.length_c   1.000
_cell.angle_alpha   90.00
_cell.angle_beta   90.00
_cell.angle_gamma   90.00
#
_symmetry.space_group_name_H-M   'P 1'
#
loop_
_entity.id
_entity.type
_entity.pdbx_description
1 polymer ?
#
loop_
_entity_poly.entity_id
_entity_poly.type
_entity_poly.pdbx_seq_one_letter_code
_entity_poly.pdbx_strand_id
1 'polypeptide(L)'
;MAAAIDGGIGIDNSYASLLGAAYMYSPLYDLTAFDGQADFEITMGSPDATKAIVALATEGEDGYLDEIETYEVDVTPTMTTHTFHFTKGNNSCCILVYALDGVTLIFDDFRLTVDMAKDSKIEQMIDMALLQDANASSTSFDGIDFNNDRISYDVLAARVDASLEDPIVSEYSNRVYVEAVDAVEQVEGAGARAYVEGADLCVENPEGAAVEVYNMAGVKVFTDHSGETFVQTQLDVPGVYMVKVGSTVVKVIR
;
A
#
# COMPACT_ATOMS: atom_id res chain seq x y z
N MET A 1 -33.95 -19.41 -17.49
CA MET A 1 -33.13 -20.51 -16.95
C MET A 1 -31.79 -19.89 -16.61
N ALA A 2 -31.34 -19.95 -15.36
CA ALA A 2 -30.08 -19.35 -14.93
C ALA A 2 -29.07 -20.47 -14.66
N ALA A 3 -27.87 -20.35 -15.22
CA ALA A 3 -26.70 -21.14 -14.83
C ALA A 3 -25.86 -20.28 -13.88
N ALA A 4 -25.32 -20.87 -12.83
CA ALA A 4 -24.50 -20.18 -11.83
C ALA A 4 -23.16 -20.91 -11.68
N ILE A 5 -22.08 -20.15 -11.53
CA ILE A 5 -20.77 -20.64 -11.12
C ILE A 5 -20.68 -20.53 -9.60
N ASP A 6 -20.18 -21.57 -8.93
CA ASP A 6 -20.01 -21.53 -7.47
C ASP A 6 -18.82 -20.61 -7.12
N GLY A 7 -19.02 -19.67 -6.21
CA GLY A 7 -18.00 -18.71 -5.77
C GLY A 7 -17.55 -17.66 -6.79
N GLY A 8 -18.13 -17.61 -8.01
CA GLY A 8 -17.73 -16.61 -9.01
C GLY A 8 -18.20 -15.21 -8.63
N ILE A 9 -17.25 -14.29 -8.51
CA ILE A 9 -17.48 -12.86 -8.32
C ILE A 9 -17.29 -12.18 -9.67
N GLY A 10 -18.18 -11.25 -10.02
CA GLY A 10 -18.21 -10.71 -11.37
C GLY A 10 -19.11 -9.49 -11.54
N ILE A 11 -19.17 -9.02 -12.79
CA ILE A 11 -20.11 -8.03 -13.29
C ILE A 11 -21.29 -8.73 -13.96
N ASP A 12 -22.49 -8.23 -13.72
CA ASP A 12 -23.74 -8.66 -14.38
C ASP A 12 -24.44 -7.45 -15.03
N ASN A 13 -24.58 -7.52 -16.36
CA ASN A 13 -25.26 -6.54 -17.19
C ASN A 13 -26.67 -6.98 -17.61
N SER A 14 -27.26 -8.00 -16.96
CA SER A 14 -28.60 -8.52 -17.31
C SER A 14 -29.68 -7.45 -17.25
N TYR A 15 -29.47 -6.43 -16.41
CA TYR A 15 -30.35 -5.29 -16.23
C TYR A 15 -29.72 -3.97 -16.68
N ALA A 16 -28.69 -3.99 -17.54
CA ALA A 16 -27.98 -2.78 -17.95
C ALA A 16 -28.89 -1.74 -18.62
N SER A 17 -29.93 -2.18 -19.32
CA SER A 17 -30.95 -1.28 -19.90
C SER A 17 -31.79 -0.51 -18.87
N LEU A 18 -31.81 -0.95 -17.62
CA LEU A 18 -32.55 -0.32 -16.52
C LEU A 18 -31.62 0.36 -15.51
N LEU A 19 -30.43 -0.21 -15.26
CA LEU A 19 -29.51 0.22 -14.19
C LEU A 19 -28.22 0.88 -14.70
N GLY A 20 -28.00 0.89 -16.02
CA GLY A 20 -26.71 1.27 -16.61
C GLY A 20 -25.76 0.07 -16.70
N ALA A 21 -24.75 0.19 -17.56
CA ALA A 21 -23.72 -0.83 -17.68
C ALA A 21 -22.84 -0.84 -16.42
N ALA A 22 -22.56 -2.03 -15.91
CA ALA A 22 -21.73 -2.23 -14.74
C ALA A 22 -20.25 -2.32 -15.13
N TYR A 23 -19.42 -1.78 -14.25
CA TYR A 23 -17.96 -1.80 -14.31
C TYR A 23 -17.43 -1.95 -12.88
N MET A 24 -16.19 -2.38 -12.75
CA MET A 24 -15.46 -2.36 -11.50
C MET A 24 -14.35 -1.31 -11.61
N TYR A 25 -14.19 -0.53 -10.54
CA TYR A 25 -13.02 0.33 -10.38
C TYR A 25 -12.33 0.01 -9.05
N SER A 26 -11.00 -0.03 -9.06
CA SER A 26 -10.20 -0.17 -7.86
C SER A 26 -10.27 1.10 -6.99
N PRO A 27 -9.72 1.10 -5.76
CA PRO A 27 -9.35 2.34 -5.09
C PRO A 27 -8.50 3.24 -5.98
N LEU A 28 -8.51 4.54 -5.67
CA LEU A 28 -7.59 5.49 -6.29
C LEU A 28 -6.17 5.28 -5.75
N TYR A 29 -5.20 5.37 -6.63
CA TYR A 29 -3.77 5.22 -6.39
C TYR A 29 -3.03 6.48 -6.83
N ASP A 30 -2.00 6.84 -6.06
CA ASP A 30 -0.94 7.73 -6.53
C ASP A 30 0.22 6.88 -7.06
N LEU A 31 0.40 6.89 -8.38
CA LEU A 31 1.46 6.16 -9.07
C LEU A 31 2.64 7.06 -9.48
N THR A 32 2.64 8.34 -9.09
CA THR A 32 3.69 9.29 -9.51
C THR A 32 5.07 8.92 -8.96
N ALA A 33 5.13 8.30 -7.78
CA ALA A 33 6.37 7.82 -7.19
C ALA A 33 7.01 6.64 -7.94
N PHE A 34 6.28 6.03 -8.88
CA PHE A 34 6.70 4.90 -9.70
C PHE A 34 6.75 5.27 -11.19
N ASP A 35 6.97 6.55 -11.51
CA ASP A 35 6.97 7.08 -12.88
C ASP A 35 5.68 6.75 -13.66
N GLY A 36 4.56 6.61 -12.94
CA GLY A 36 3.26 6.21 -13.52
C GLY A 36 3.17 4.74 -13.93
N GLN A 37 4.13 3.90 -13.53
CA GLN A 37 4.21 2.50 -13.94
C GLN A 37 3.58 1.56 -12.92
N ALA A 38 2.83 0.58 -13.41
CA ALA A 38 2.30 -0.51 -12.61
C ALA A 38 1.96 -1.73 -13.46
N ASP A 39 2.19 -2.91 -12.91
CA ASP A 39 1.77 -4.18 -13.48
C ASP A 39 0.49 -4.65 -12.81
N PHE A 40 -0.57 -4.81 -13.60
CA PHE A 40 -1.85 -5.33 -13.13
C PHE A 40 -2.10 -6.72 -13.67
N GLU A 41 -2.36 -7.67 -12.78
CA GLU A 41 -2.74 -9.04 -13.09
C GLU A 41 -4.18 -9.29 -12.64
N ILE A 42 -4.93 -9.99 -13.50
CA ILE A 42 -6.31 -10.40 -13.27
C ILE A 42 -6.58 -11.70 -14.00
N THR A 43 -7.32 -12.60 -13.35
CA THR A 43 -7.89 -13.79 -13.98
C THR A 43 -9.34 -13.48 -14.35
N MET A 44 -9.72 -13.68 -15.62
CA MET A 44 -11.08 -13.38 -16.09
C MET A 44 -11.63 -14.41 -17.07
N GLY A 45 -12.95 -14.51 -17.12
CA GLY A 45 -13.67 -15.40 -18.02
C GLY A 45 -15.13 -15.01 -18.14
N SER A 46 -15.77 -15.42 -19.23
CA SER A 46 -17.18 -15.13 -19.47
C SER A 46 -17.85 -16.20 -20.32
N PRO A 47 -19.06 -16.65 -19.97
CA PRO A 47 -19.84 -17.54 -20.81
C PRO A 47 -20.34 -16.88 -22.11
N ASP A 48 -20.39 -15.55 -22.19
CA ASP A 48 -21.09 -14.83 -23.26
C ASP A 48 -20.43 -13.54 -23.75
N ALA A 49 -19.52 -12.94 -22.98
CA ALA A 49 -18.65 -11.88 -23.44
C ALA A 49 -17.44 -12.45 -24.18
N THR A 50 -17.07 -11.82 -25.29
CA THR A 50 -15.88 -12.14 -26.07
C THR A 50 -14.77 -11.11 -25.87
N LYS A 51 -15.10 -9.94 -25.31
CA LYS A 51 -14.18 -8.82 -25.13
C LYS A 51 -14.40 -8.11 -23.80
N ALA A 52 -13.30 -7.71 -23.17
CA ALA A 52 -13.31 -6.81 -22.02
C ALA A 52 -12.30 -5.68 -22.19
N ILE A 53 -12.51 -4.61 -21.44
CA ILE A 53 -11.56 -3.53 -21.24
C ILE A 53 -10.93 -3.67 -19.87
N VAL A 54 -9.61 -3.48 -19.82
CA VAL A 54 -8.85 -3.21 -18.62
C VAL A 54 -8.11 -1.90 -18.85
N ALA A 55 -8.43 -0.87 -18.06
CA ALA A 55 -7.91 0.47 -18.25
C ALA A 55 -7.39 1.06 -16.96
N LEU A 56 -6.44 2.00 -17.09
CA LEU A 56 -6.12 2.96 -16.07
C LEU A 56 -6.97 4.21 -16.35
N ALA A 57 -7.63 4.73 -15.33
CA ALA A 57 -8.53 5.87 -15.46
C ALA A 57 -8.37 6.87 -14.32
N THR A 58 -8.74 8.12 -14.58
CA THR A 58 -8.70 9.24 -13.65
C THR A 58 -10.05 9.94 -13.63
N GLU A 59 -10.35 10.72 -12.61
CA GLU A 59 -11.51 11.61 -12.64
C GLU A 59 -11.32 12.68 -13.72
N GLY A 60 -12.30 12.78 -14.63
CA GLY A 60 -12.41 13.76 -15.69
C GLY A 60 -13.11 15.04 -15.24
N GLU A 61 -13.09 16.06 -16.09
CA GLU A 61 -13.66 17.39 -15.76
C GLU A 61 -15.17 17.37 -15.53
N ASP A 62 -15.87 16.35 -16.00
CA ASP A 62 -17.32 16.17 -15.88
C ASP A 62 -17.73 15.24 -14.71
N GLY A 63 -16.77 14.84 -13.88
CA GLY A 63 -16.97 13.94 -12.73
C GLY A 63 -17.13 12.46 -13.12
N TYR A 64 -16.89 12.11 -14.39
CA TYR A 64 -16.81 10.72 -14.84
C TYR A 64 -15.35 10.26 -14.90
N LEU A 65 -15.13 8.95 -15.03
CA LEU A 65 -13.78 8.42 -15.17
C LEU A 65 -13.33 8.47 -16.63
N ASP A 66 -12.25 9.18 -16.89
CA ASP A 66 -11.55 9.25 -18.16
C ASP A 66 -10.45 8.17 -18.22
N GLU A 67 -10.54 7.29 -19.22
CA GLU A 67 -9.49 6.30 -19.49
C GLU A 67 -8.24 6.97 -20.06
N ILE A 68 -7.12 6.84 -19.34
CA ILE A 68 -5.83 7.41 -19.74
C ILE A 68 -4.91 6.39 -20.43
N GLU A 69 -5.14 5.10 -20.17
CA GLU A 69 -4.47 3.97 -20.82
C GLU A 69 -5.38 2.75 -20.84
N THR A 70 -5.60 2.14 -22.01
CA THR A 70 -6.65 1.13 -22.21
C THR A 70 -6.10 -0.09 -22.93
N TYR A 71 -6.46 -1.28 -22.44
CA TYR A 71 -6.24 -2.56 -23.10
C TYR A 71 -7.57 -3.24 -23.38
N GLU A 72 -7.79 -3.61 -24.63
CA GLU A 72 -8.85 -4.55 -25.02
C GLU A 72 -8.29 -5.97 -24.95
N VAL A 73 -9.02 -6.87 -24.30
CA VAL A 73 -8.61 -8.26 -24.10
C VAL A 73 -9.68 -9.22 -24.57
N ASP A 74 -9.25 -10.31 -25.23
CA ASP A 74 -10.13 -11.42 -25.59
C ASP A 74 -10.53 -12.20 -24.34
N VAL A 75 -11.83 -12.41 -24.16
CA VAL A 75 -12.41 -13.16 -23.04
C VAL A 75 -12.93 -14.50 -23.56
N THR A 76 -12.70 -15.56 -22.80
CA THR A 76 -13.18 -16.91 -23.13
C THR A 76 -14.09 -17.47 -22.03
N PRO A 77 -14.86 -18.52 -22.32
CA PRO A 77 -15.64 -19.24 -21.29
C PRO A 77 -14.81 -19.85 -20.16
N THR A 78 -13.50 -19.97 -20.33
CA THR A 78 -12.59 -20.47 -19.30
C THR A 78 -11.84 -19.29 -18.70
N MET A 79 -11.65 -19.31 -17.38
CA MET A 79 -10.85 -18.33 -16.66
C MET A 79 -9.40 -18.35 -17.15
N THR A 80 -8.91 -17.21 -17.63
CA THR A 80 -7.53 -17.01 -18.09
C THR A 80 -6.91 -15.82 -17.40
N THR A 81 -5.64 -15.94 -17.02
CA THR A 81 -4.87 -14.87 -16.37
C THR A 81 -4.25 -13.96 -17.42
N HIS A 82 -4.37 -12.66 -17.20
CA HIS A 82 -3.82 -11.61 -18.05
C HIS A 82 -2.98 -10.66 -17.20
N THR A 83 -1.90 -10.15 -17.80
CA THR A 83 -1.02 -9.15 -17.20
C THR A 83 -0.98 -7.93 -18.11
N PHE A 84 -1.16 -6.75 -17.52
CA PHE A 84 -1.19 -5.46 -18.20
C PHE A 84 -0.12 -4.56 -17.60
N HIS A 85 0.65 -3.90 -18.48
CA HIS A 85 1.79 -3.06 -18.10
C HIS A 85 1.45 -1.59 -18.30
N PHE A 86 0.90 -0.95 -17.28
CA PHE A 86 0.54 0.46 -17.34
C PHE A 86 1.78 1.35 -17.21
N THR A 87 1.73 2.47 -17.91
CA THR A 87 2.82 3.46 -18.01
C THR A 87 2.36 4.90 -17.80
N LYS A 88 1.05 5.14 -17.66
CA LYS A 88 0.47 6.49 -17.61
C LYS A 88 -0.20 6.84 -16.29
N GLY A 89 0.14 6.16 -15.20
CA GLY A 89 -0.37 6.48 -13.87
C GLY A 89 -0.07 7.91 -13.45
N ASN A 90 -1.01 8.50 -12.74
CA ASN A 90 -0.91 9.84 -12.18
C ASN A 90 -1.13 9.79 -10.66
N ASN A 91 -1.33 10.95 -10.03
CA ASN A 91 -1.51 11.07 -8.58
C ASN A 91 -2.90 10.69 -8.08
N SER A 92 -3.83 10.33 -8.97
CA SER A 92 -5.19 9.93 -8.64
C SER A 92 -5.78 9.09 -9.78
N CYS A 93 -5.38 7.83 -9.87
CA CYS A 93 -5.87 6.92 -10.91
C CYS A 93 -6.38 5.60 -10.32
N CYS A 94 -7.28 4.93 -11.02
CA CYS A 94 -7.80 3.62 -10.65
C CYS A 94 -7.75 2.66 -11.85
N ILE A 95 -7.81 1.37 -11.56
CA ILE A 95 -7.98 0.32 -12.56
C ILE A 95 -9.48 0.14 -12.83
N LEU A 96 -9.89 0.32 -14.08
CA LEU A 96 -11.23 0.03 -14.58
C LEU A 96 -11.27 -1.32 -15.29
N VAL A 97 -12.30 -2.12 -15.01
CA VAL A 97 -12.57 -3.38 -15.71
C VAL A 97 -14.05 -3.46 -16.08
N TYR A 98 -14.35 -3.72 -17.35
CA TYR A 98 -15.72 -3.92 -17.83
C TYR A 98 -15.77 -4.76 -19.11
N ALA A 99 -16.92 -5.38 -19.37
CA ALA A 99 -17.15 -6.13 -20.61
C ALA A 99 -17.59 -5.18 -21.75
N LEU A 100 -17.07 -5.38 -22.97
CA LEU A 100 -17.51 -4.63 -24.16
C LEU A 100 -18.78 -5.23 -24.77
N ASP A 101 -18.97 -6.53 -24.58
CA ASP A 101 -20.11 -7.29 -25.07
C ASP A 101 -20.53 -8.36 -24.05
N GLY A 102 -21.56 -9.12 -24.39
CA GLY A 102 -22.14 -10.10 -23.48
C GLY A 102 -22.81 -9.44 -22.26
N VAL A 103 -23.11 -10.27 -21.27
CA VAL A 103 -23.86 -9.87 -20.09
C VAL A 103 -23.06 -10.13 -18.82
N THR A 104 -22.17 -11.11 -18.80
CA THR A 104 -21.45 -11.49 -17.59
C THR A 104 -19.94 -11.37 -17.79
N LEU A 105 -19.21 -10.94 -16.77
CA LEU A 105 -17.75 -11.06 -16.70
C LEU A 105 -17.37 -11.51 -15.30
N ILE A 106 -16.69 -12.64 -15.17
CA ILE A 106 -16.25 -13.22 -13.90
C ILE A 106 -14.76 -12.96 -13.76
N PHE A 107 -14.32 -12.65 -12.54
CA PHE A 107 -12.93 -12.33 -12.25
C PHE A 107 -12.44 -12.91 -10.93
N ASP A 108 -11.13 -13.12 -10.85
CA ASP A 108 -10.40 -13.61 -9.68
C ASP A 108 -8.94 -13.09 -9.70
N ASP A 109 -8.21 -13.29 -8.61
CA ASP A 109 -6.75 -13.04 -8.48
C ASP A 109 -6.28 -11.62 -8.88
N PHE A 110 -6.87 -10.59 -8.28
CA PHE A 110 -6.45 -9.20 -8.48
C PHE A 110 -5.09 -8.92 -7.85
N ARG A 111 -4.13 -8.47 -8.65
CA ARG A 111 -2.83 -8.02 -8.15
C ARG A 111 -2.31 -6.82 -8.91
N LEU A 112 -2.12 -5.71 -8.21
CA LEU A 112 -1.35 -4.57 -8.69
C LEU A 112 0.06 -4.62 -8.09
N THR A 113 1.08 -4.51 -8.93
CA THR A 113 2.49 -4.54 -8.54
C THR A 113 3.18 -3.31 -9.07
N VAL A 114 4.03 -2.68 -8.25
CA VAL A 114 4.87 -1.54 -8.64
C VAL A 114 6.31 -1.77 -8.18
N ASP A 115 7.26 -1.18 -8.88
CA ASP A 115 8.65 -1.15 -8.45
C ASP A 115 8.85 -0.05 -7.39
N MET A 116 8.73 -0.43 -6.12
CA MET A 116 8.90 0.51 -5.01
C MET A 116 10.36 0.93 -4.85
N ALA A 117 10.69 2.14 -5.32
CA ALA A 117 11.96 2.78 -5.01
C ALA A 117 12.13 2.95 -3.50
N LYS A 118 13.39 3.02 -3.04
CA LYS A 118 13.69 3.27 -1.62
C LYS A 118 12.98 4.54 -1.15
N ASP A 119 12.34 4.47 0.02
CA ASP A 119 11.61 5.56 0.67
C ASP A 119 10.31 6.00 -0.07
N SER A 120 9.94 5.34 -1.17
CA SER A 120 8.62 5.49 -1.80
C SER A 120 7.52 4.76 -1.02
N LYS A 121 6.28 5.14 -1.26
CA LYS A 121 5.10 4.60 -0.56
C LYS A 121 3.86 4.73 -1.42
N ILE A 122 2.91 3.83 -1.21
CA ILE A 122 1.54 3.96 -1.66
C ILE A 122 0.70 4.34 -0.44
N GLU A 123 -0.12 5.36 -0.58
CA GLU A 123 -1.07 5.76 0.45
C GLU A 123 -2.48 5.52 -0.06
N GLN A 124 -3.31 4.91 0.78
CA GLN A 124 -4.70 4.66 0.50
C GLN A 124 -5.55 5.57 1.38
N MET A 125 -6.50 6.28 0.78
CA MET A 125 -7.52 6.99 1.55
C MET A 125 -8.41 5.96 2.27
N ILE A 126 -8.46 6.05 3.59
CA ILE A 126 -9.23 5.13 4.44
C ILE A 126 -10.55 5.71 4.91
N ASP A 127 -10.64 7.03 5.06
CA ASP A 127 -11.86 7.75 5.47
C ASP A 127 -11.76 9.23 5.09
N MET A 128 -12.91 9.92 5.05
CA MET A 128 -13.06 11.35 4.77
C MET A 128 -14.11 11.95 5.70
N ALA A 129 -13.83 13.12 6.26
CA ALA A 129 -14.80 13.89 7.03
C ALA A 129 -15.03 15.27 6.42
N LEU A 130 -16.31 15.65 6.31
CA LEU A 130 -16.72 16.98 5.89
C LEU A 130 -17.18 17.80 7.10
N LEU A 131 -16.43 18.84 7.45
CA LEU A 131 -16.76 19.78 8.52
C LEU A 131 -17.64 20.91 7.97
N GLN A 132 -18.97 20.78 8.10
CA GLN A 132 -19.93 21.79 7.62
C GLN A 132 -20.26 22.88 8.66
N ASP A 133 -20.00 22.64 9.94
CA ASP A 133 -20.21 23.64 10.99
C ASP A 133 -19.04 24.62 11.02
N ALA A 134 -19.33 25.91 10.83
CA ALA A 134 -18.33 26.99 10.85
C ALA A 134 -17.56 27.10 12.18
N ASN A 135 -18.03 26.48 13.25
CA ASN A 135 -17.35 26.42 14.55
C ASN A 135 -16.58 25.12 14.77
N ALA A 136 -16.71 24.13 13.89
CA ALA A 136 -16.00 22.86 14.03
C ALA A 136 -14.58 23.00 13.51
N SER A 137 -13.60 22.72 14.39
CA SER A 137 -12.17 22.78 14.07
C SER A 137 -11.48 21.42 14.16
N SER A 138 -12.23 20.35 14.39
CA SER A 138 -11.71 19.00 14.61
C SER A 138 -12.74 17.96 14.24
N THR A 139 -12.26 16.81 13.78
CA THR A 139 -13.03 15.58 13.56
C THR A 139 -12.28 14.40 14.17
N SER A 140 -12.98 13.29 14.41
CA SER A 140 -12.39 12.03 14.83
C SER A 140 -12.81 10.93 13.88
N PHE A 141 -11.89 10.02 13.60
CA PHE A 141 -12.14 8.81 12.83
C PHE A 141 -12.04 7.62 13.79
N ASP A 142 -13.07 6.79 13.84
CA ASP A 142 -13.14 5.61 14.69
C ASP A 142 -12.99 4.34 13.85
N GLY A 143 -12.47 3.26 14.45
CA GLY A 143 -12.40 1.96 13.78
C GLY A 143 -11.30 1.83 12.72
N ILE A 144 -10.36 2.78 12.66
CA ILE A 144 -9.13 2.62 11.89
C ILE A 144 -8.24 1.62 12.62
N ASP A 145 -8.07 0.43 12.03
CA ASP A 145 -7.05 -0.53 12.48
C ASP A 145 -5.70 -0.08 11.95
N PHE A 146 -4.81 0.29 12.87
CA PHE A 146 -3.53 0.86 12.54
C PHE A 146 -2.56 -0.16 11.95
N ASN A 147 -2.73 -1.49 12.14
CA ASN A 147 -1.83 -2.56 11.62
C ASN A 147 -0.29 -2.29 11.68
N ASN A 148 0.17 -1.34 12.50
CA ASN A 148 1.51 -0.71 12.49
C ASN A 148 1.87 0.14 11.24
N ASP A 149 0.89 0.53 10.44
CA ASP A 149 1.02 1.48 9.34
C ASP A 149 1.02 2.94 9.81
N ARG A 150 1.70 3.79 9.04
CA ARG A 150 1.75 5.24 9.29
C ARG A 150 0.49 5.90 8.75
N ILE A 151 -0.16 6.72 9.58
CA ILE A 151 -1.31 7.52 9.16
C ILE A 151 -0.87 8.93 8.79
N SER A 152 -1.51 9.48 7.76
CA SER A 152 -1.37 10.87 7.39
C SER A 152 -2.70 11.46 6.98
N TYR A 153 -2.80 12.78 7.03
CA TYR A 153 -3.97 13.53 6.58
C TYR A 153 -3.55 14.84 5.92
N ASP A 154 -4.35 15.31 4.98
CA ASP A 154 -4.37 16.67 4.48
C ASP A 154 -5.80 17.21 4.58
N VAL A 155 -5.95 18.53 4.46
CA VAL A 155 -7.25 19.19 4.51
C VAL A 155 -7.35 20.19 3.37
N LEU A 156 -8.54 20.33 2.79
CA LEU A 156 -8.88 21.42 1.89
C LEU A 156 -10.08 22.19 2.43
N ALA A 157 -10.23 23.44 2.02
CA ALA A 157 -11.42 24.22 2.27
C ALA A 157 -12.33 24.17 1.05
N ALA A 158 -13.61 23.89 1.27
CA ALA A 158 -14.63 23.94 0.22
C ALA A 158 -15.70 24.96 0.58
N ARG A 159 -16.06 25.82 -0.37
CA ARG A 159 -17.31 26.59 -0.32
C ARG A 159 -18.34 25.84 -1.14
N VAL A 160 -19.34 25.32 -0.42
CA VAL A 160 -20.52 24.67 -1.00
C VAL A 160 -21.71 25.60 -0.79
N ASP A 161 -22.36 26.00 -1.87
CA ASP A 161 -23.54 26.89 -1.87
C ASP A 161 -24.53 26.37 -2.91
N ALA A 162 -25.83 26.43 -2.63
CA ALA A 162 -26.87 26.01 -3.56
C ALA A 162 -26.90 26.82 -4.86
N SER A 163 -26.24 27.98 -4.91
CA SER A 163 -26.07 28.78 -6.12
C SER A 163 -24.87 28.39 -6.98
N LEU A 164 -23.99 27.50 -6.50
CA LEU A 164 -22.83 27.03 -7.25
C LEU A 164 -23.20 25.76 -8.00
N GLU A 165 -22.82 25.68 -9.29
CA GLU A 165 -22.91 24.42 -10.06
C GLU A 165 -21.92 23.41 -9.49
N ASP A 166 -20.70 23.85 -9.14
CA ASP A 166 -19.66 23.03 -8.52
C ASP A 166 -19.08 23.69 -7.25
N PRO A 167 -18.65 22.91 -6.25
CA PRO A 167 -17.96 23.43 -5.08
C PRO A 167 -16.70 24.23 -5.46
N ILE A 168 -16.50 25.39 -4.82
CA ILE A 168 -15.21 26.10 -4.93
C ILE A 168 -14.28 25.50 -3.87
N VAL A 169 -13.26 24.77 -4.31
CA VAL A 169 -12.28 24.11 -3.44
C VAL A 169 -10.94 24.87 -3.43
N SER A 170 -10.23 24.84 -2.30
CA SER A 170 -8.84 25.26 -2.21
C SER A 170 -7.91 24.12 -2.64
N GLU A 171 -6.64 24.45 -2.85
CA GLU A 171 -5.58 23.44 -2.82
C GLU A 171 -5.58 22.69 -1.47
N TYR A 172 -5.11 21.45 -1.49
CA TYR A 172 -4.85 20.68 -0.28
C TYR A 172 -3.76 21.34 0.58
N SER A 173 -3.85 21.18 1.89
CA SER A 173 -2.75 21.48 2.81
C SER A 173 -1.54 20.59 2.52
N ASN A 174 -0.39 20.97 3.08
CA ASN A 174 0.71 20.02 3.18
C ASN A 174 0.26 18.76 3.92
N ARG A 175 0.77 17.59 3.49
CA ARG A 175 0.48 16.33 4.16
C ARG A 175 1.07 16.32 5.58
N VAL A 176 0.25 15.97 6.56
CA VAL A 176 0.64 15.84 7.96
C VAL A 176 0.66 14.37 8.34
N TYR A 177 1.79 13.87 8.84
CA TYR A 177 1.88 12.52 9.41
C TYR A 177 1.47 12.56 10.88
N VAL A 178 0.64 11.60 11.28
CA VAL A 178 0.26 11.44 12.67
C VAL A 178 1.44 10.75 13.37
N GLU A 179 2.09 11.48 14.26
CA GLU A 179 3.10 10.91 15.16
C GLU A 179 2.41 9.95 16.15
N ALA A 180 2.25 8.69 15.75
CA ALA A 180 2.09 7.63 16.73
C ALA A 180 3.41 7.54 17.51
N VAL A 181 3.34 7.44 18.84
CA VAL A 181 4.51 7.37 19.74
C VAL A 181 5.45 6.18 19.43
N ASP A 182 5.06 5.30 18.50
CA ASP A 182 5.81 4.11 18.07
C ASP A 182 6.24 4.13 16.57
N ALA A 183 5.99 5.21 15.82
CA ALA A 183 6.53 5.36 14.48
C ALA A 183 7.99 5.80 14.57
N VAL A 184 8.91 5.01 14.00
CA VAL A 184 10.34 5.30 14.03
C VAL A 184 10.69 6.37 12.99
N GLU A 185 10.25 7.60 13.24
CA GLU A 185 10.82 8.76 12.55
C GLU A 185 12.06 9.20 13.33
N GLN A 186 13.21 9.18 12.65
CA GLN A 186 14.54 9.47 13.23
C GLN A 186 15.04 8.41 14.23
N VAL A 187 15.53 7.27 13.72
CA VAL A 187 16.61 6.57 14.43
C VAL A 187 17.85 7.44 14.33
N GLU A 188 17.94 8.47 15.17
CA GLU A 188 19.26 8.94 15.56
C GLU A 188 19.97 7.74 16.20
N GLY A 189 21.15 7.39 15.69
CA GLY A 189 21.96 6.31 16.25
C GLY A 189 22.40 6.68 17.65
N ALA A 190 21.56 6.46 18.64
CA ALA A 190 21.86 6.69 20.03
C ALA A 190 22.69 5.51 20.55
N GLY A 191 24.01 5.68 20.52
CA GLY A 191 24.96 4.76 21.14
C GLY A 191 25.26 3.50 20.33
N ALA A 192 25.64 2.45 21.06
CA ALA A 192 26.21 1.22 20.51
C ALA A 192 25.37 0.58 19.40
N ARG A 193 26.05 0.10 18.35
CA ARG A 193 25.45 -0.54 17.17
C ARG A 193 25.90 -1.98 17.06
N ALA A 194 25.05 -2.85 16.53
CA ALA A 194 25.40 -4.23 16.24
C ALA A 194 24.82 -4.66 14.89
N TYR A 195 25.61 -5.38 14.09
CA TYR A 195 25.22 -5.87 12.77
C TYR A 195 25.97 -7.17 12.45
N VAL A 196 25.49 -7.92 11.45
CA VAL A 196 26.09 -9.20 11.04
C VAL A 196 26.66 -9.09 9.62
N GLU A 197 27.92 -9.44 9.45
CA GLU A 197 28.59 -9.62 8.15
C GLU A 197 28.93 -11.11 7.97
N GLY A 198 28.09 -11.83 7.21
CA GLY A 198 28.23 -13.27 7.03
C GLY A 198 28.00 -14.04 8.34
N ALA A 199 29.06 -14.56 8.95
CA ALA A 199 28.98 -15.22 10.26
C ALA A 199 29.45 -14.35 11.43
N ASP A 200 30.03 -13.19 11.13
CA ASP A 200 30.63 -12.33 12.13
C ASP A 200 29.61 -11.30 12.60
N LEU A 201 29.35 -11.29 13.91
CA LEU A 201 28.68 -10.21 14.60
C LEU A 201 29.70 -9.12 14.90
N CYS A 202 29.44 -7.92 14.39
CA CYS A 202 30.22 -6.70 14.59
C CYS A 202 29.46 -5.77 15.53
N VAL A 203 30.10 -5.32 16.61
CA VAL A 203 29.51 -4.43 17.62
C VAL A 203 30.36 -3.18 17.77
N GLU A 204 29.80 -2.02 17.41
CA GLU A 204 30.37 -0.71 17.69
C GLU A 204 29.97 -0.30 19.13
N ASN A 205 30.96 -0.15 20.01
CA ASN A 205 30.78 0.07 21.45
C ASN A 205 31.53 1.34 21.90
N PRO A 206 31.16 2.53 21.43
CA PRO A 206 31.95 3.76 21.64
C PRO A 206 32.14 4.13 23.12
N GLU A 207 31.30 3.62 24.01
CA GLU A 207 31.35 3.87 25.46
C GLU A 207 32.13 2.81 26.25
N GLY A 208 32.67 1.77 25.58
CA GLY A 208 33.42 0.70 26.25
C GLY A 208 32.58 -0.09 27.26
N ALA A 209 31.27 -0.23 27.02
CA ALA A 209 30.36 -0.95 27.89
C ALA A 209 30.51 -2.47 27.76
N ALA A 210 29.91 -3.23 28.68
CA ALA A 210 29.85 -4.68 28.58
C ALA A 210 28.98 -5.11 27.37
N VAL A 211 29.49 -6.03 26.56
CA VAL A 211 28.78 -6.64 25.43
C VAL A 211 28.38 -8.06 25.79
N GLU A 212 27.11 -8.39 25.66
CA GLU A 212 26.56 -9.72 25.92
C GLU A 212 25.63 -10.13 24.77
N VAL A 213 25.75 -11.35 24.27
CA VAL A 213 24.92 -11.84 23.16
C VAL A 213 24.10 -13.03 23.62
N TYR A 214 22.81 -13.00 23.34
CA TYR A 214 21.85 -14.02 23.70
C TYR A 214 21.13 -14.55 22.46
N ASN A 215 20.83 -15.85 22.43
CA ASN A 215 19.93 -16.42 21.43
C ASN A 215 18.46 -16.26 21.84
N MET A 216 17.51 -16.66 20.98
CA MET A 216 16.07 -16.58 21.25
C MET A 216 15.59 -17.43 22.44
N ALA A 217 16.36 -18.42 22.88
CA ALA A 217 16.06 -19.20 24.08
C ALA A 217 16.53 -18.48 25.37
N GLY A 218 17.10 -17.27 25.25
CA GLY A 218 17.66 -16.52 26.37
C GLY A 218 19.02 -17.03 26.84
N VAL A 219 19.67 -17.92 26.08
CA VAL A 219 20.99 -18.46 26.43
C VAL A 219 22.06 -17.48 25.96
N LYS A 220 22.96 -17.09 26.87
CA LYS A 220 24.13 -16.27 26.55
C LYS A 220 25.12 -17.08 25.72
N VAL A 221 25.44 -16.62 24.51
CA VAL A 221 26.35 -17.28 23.57
C VAL A 221 27.70 -16.59 23.47
N PHE A 222 27.78 -15.31 23.87
CA PHE A 222 29.03 -14.55 23.89
C PHE A 222 28.99 -13.46 24.98
N THR A 223 30.16 -13.09 25.51
CA THR A 223 30.32 -12.01 26.48
C THR A 223 31.70 -11.37 26.32
N ASP A 224 31.75 -10.05 26.38
CA ASP A 224 32.96 -9.25 26.37
C ASP A 224 32.84 -8.09 27.36
N HIS A 225 33.85 -7.96 28.22
CA HIS A 225 33.97 -6.91 29.25
C HIS A 225 35.32 -6.18 29.16
N SER A 226 35.99 -6.27 28.02
CA SER A 226 37.29 -5.64 27.75
C SER A 226 37.24 -4.12 27.75
N GLY A 227 36.07 -3.55 27.42
CA GLY A 227 35.91 -2.12 27.16
C GLY A 227 36.38 -1.69 25.77
N GLU A 228 36.62 -2.64 24.86
CA GLU A 228 36.95 -2.35 23.46
C GLU A 228 35.82 -1.59 22.77
N THR A 229 36.20 -0.63 21.93
CA THR A 229 35.25 0.21 21.18
C THR A 229 34.66 -0.49 19.97
N PHE A 230 35.23 -1.64 19.58
CA PHE A 230 34.73 -2.51 18.54
C PHE A 230 34.94 -3.95 18.96
N VAL A 231 33.87 -4.72 18.97
CA VAL A 231 33.89 -6.14 19.37
C VAL A 231 33.39 -6.98 18.20
N GLN A 232 34.12 -8.04 17.87
CA GLN A 232 33.76 -8.94 16.79
C GLN A 232 33.74 -10.39 17.31
N THR A 233 32.69 -11.13 16.97
CA THR A 233 32.54 -12.53 17.37
C THR A 233 31.76 -13.32 16.33
N GLN A 234 31.96 -14.63 16.26
CA GLN A 234 31.22 -15.48 15.34
C GLN A 234 29.91 -15.99 15.95
N LEU A 235 28.84 -15.91 15.16
CA LEU A 235 27.57 -16.56 15.47
C LEU A 235 27.55 -17.89 14.73
N ASP A 236 27.60 -19.01 15.45
CA ASP A 236 27.74 -20.34 14.83
C ASP A 236 26.47 -20.86 14.15
N VAL A 237 25.29 -20.37 14.57
CA VAL A 237 23.98 -20.85 14.08
C VAL A 237 23.22 -19.70 13.39
N PRO A 238 22.53 -19.92 12.26
CA PRO A 238 21.61 -18.93 11.71
C PRO A 238 20.44 -18.69 12.66
N GLY A 239 19.98 -17.44 12.77
CA GLY A 239 18.87 -17.10 13.65
C GLY A 239 18.94 -15.70 14.24
N VAL A 240 18.00 -15.45 15.15
CA VAL A 240 17.86 -14.16 15.83
C VAL A 240 18.67 -14.14 17.13
N TYR A 241 19.40 -13.05 17.32
CA TYR A 241 20.20 -12.79 18.51
C TYR A 241 19.87 -11.42 19.11
N MET A 242 19.97 -11.34 20.44
CA MET A 242 19.87 -10.11 21.20
C MET A 242 21.27 -9.72 21.68
N VAL A 243 21.76 -8.58 21.24
CA VAL A 243 23.06 -8.01 21.58
C VAL A 243 22.83 -6.90 22.59
N LYS A 244 23.20 -7.13 23.84
CA LYS A 244 23.13 -6.14 24.90
C LYS A 244 24.48 -5.44 25.02
N VAL A 245 24.49 -4.11 24.90
CA VAL A 245 25.65 -3.25 25.11
C VAL A 245 25.30 -2.26 26.22
N GLY A 246 25.81 -2.51 27.43
CA GLY A 246 25.41 -1.75 28.62
C GLY A 246 23.90 -1.85 28.89
N SER A 247 23.18 -0.74 28.76
CA SER A 247 21.71 -0.67 28.87
C SER A 247 20.98 -0.82 27.53
N THR A 248 21.69 -0.77 26.41
CA THR A 248 21.11 -0.85 25.07
C THR A 248 20.99 -2.30 24.64
N VAL A 249 19.90 -2.66 23.97
CA VAL A 249 19.70 -4.00 23.39
C VAL A 249 19.38 -3.85 21.91
N VAL A 250 20.15 -4.52 21.07
CA VAL A 250 20.01 -4.53 19.61
C VAL A 250 19.67 -5.95 19.16
N LYS A 251 18.63 -6.08 18.34
CA LYS A 251 18.30 -7.35 17.68
C LYS A 251 19.12 -7.46 16.38
N VAL A 252 19.77 -8.59 16.17
CA VAL A 252 20.46 -8.91 14.92
C VAL A 252 20.01 -10.26 14.38
N ILE A 253 20.16 -10.46 13.08
CA ILE A 253 19.82 -11.70 12.38
C ILE A 253 21.06 -12.16 11.63
N ARG A 254 21.49 -13.40 11.87
CA ARG A 254 22.43 -14.11 11.01
C ARG A 254 21.67 -15.01 10.04
#